data_AF-A0A6L6WB38-F1
#
_entry.id   AF-A0A6L6WB38-F1
#
_cell.length_a   1.000
_cell.length_b   1.000
_cell.length_c   1.000
_cell.angle_alpha   90.00
_cell.angle_beta   90.00
_cell.angle_gamma   90.00
#
_symmetry.space_group_name_H-M   'P 1'
#
loop_
_entity.id
_entity.type
_entity.pdbx_description
1 polymer ?
#
loop_
_entity_poly.entity_id
_entity_poly.type
_entity_poly.pdbx_seq_one_letter_code
_entity_poly.pdbx_strand_id
1 'polypeptide(L)'
;MGTIVERKSKSGTKHRAQVIKKKGGEVVFSKSATFSRKTAANAWIKKVEKDFDAGKLTNRQIQTTVSELIDKVIDTQRKQMGKTKSQVLKTIKLFDVADFEVASLRPADLVEFANQVAEGEHGPAGRSPSTTANYMSHLSGCGPVALSCRPKCSFEPPSVRRRLGFS
;
A
#
# COMPACT_ATOMS: atom_id res chain seq x y z
N MET A 1 14.20 15.89 -14.30
CA MET A 1 13.33 16.83 -15.01
C MET A 1 12.08 16.08 -15.44
N GLY A 2 10.91 16.50 -14.98
CA GLY A 2 9.64 15.91 -15.44
C GLY A 2 9.33 16.24 -16.90
N THR A 3 8.68 15.31 -17.59
CA THR A 3 8.29 15.43 -19.01
C THR A 3 6.80 15.69 -19.11
N ILE A 4 6.38 16.56 -20.04
CA ILE A 4 4.97 16.74 -20.39
C ILE A 4 4.74 16.18 -21.79
N VAL A 5 3.84 15.21 -21.91
CA VAL A 5 3.38 14.65 -23.17
C VAL A 5 2.02 15.27 -23.49
N GLU A 6 1.95 16.00 -24.59
CA GLU A 6 0.69 16.58 -25.07
C GLU A 6 -0.02 15.58 -26.00
N ARG A 7 -1.30 15.31 -25.71
CA ARG A 7 -2.15 14.49 -26.59
C ARG A 7 -3.33 15.33 -27.06
N LYS A 8 -3.40 15.53 -28.38
CA LYS A 8 -4.55 16.17 -29.05
C LYS A 8 -5.63 15.12 -29.28
N SER A 9 -6.88 15.44 -28.95
CA SER A 9 -8.06 14.61 -29.22
C SER A 9 -9.20 15.49 -29.71
N LYS A 10 -10.24 14.87 -30.28
CA LYS A 10 -11.45 15.55 -30.78
C LYS A 10 -12.16 16.37 -29.70
N SER A 11 -12.00 16.00 -28.43
CA SER A 11 -12.60 16.67 -27.26
C SER A 11 -11.69 17.71 -26.59
N GLY A 12 -10.50 17.99 -27.15
CA GLY A 12 -9.53 18.96 -26.63
C GLY A 12 -8.14 18.39 -26.35
N THR A 13 -7.21 19.26 -25.97
CA THR A 13 -5.82 18.91 -25.65
C THR A 13 -5.71 18.45 -24.19
N LYS A 14 -5.05 17.32 -23.96
CA LYS A 14 -4.70 16.82 -22.62
C LYS A 14 -3.18 16.83 -22.46
N HIS A 15 -2.70 17.24 -21.29
CA HIS A 15 -1.29 17.30 -20.94
C HIS A 15 -0.99 16.25 -19.89
N ARG A 16 -0.25 15.20 -20.24
CA ARG A 16 0.23 14.19 -19.30
C ARG A 16 1.58 14.60 -18.76
N ALA A 17 1.65 14.95 -17.49
CA ALA A 17 2.90 15.16 -16.78
C ALA A 17 3.44 13.82 -16.27
N GLN A 18 4.75 13.60 -16.40
CA GLN A 18 5.45 12.43 -15.89
C GLN A 18 6.74 12.86 -15.19
N VAL A 19 6.99 12.34 -13.99
CA VAL A 19 8.22 12.56 -13.24
C VAL A 19 8.88 11.20 -13.02
N ILE A 20 10.06 11.01 -13.62
CA ILE A 20 10.90 9.82 -13.46
C ILE A 20 12.22 10.25 -12.83
N LYS A 21 12.62 9.62 -11.73
CA LYS A 21 13.94 9.79 -11.10
C LYS A 21 14.66 8.44 -11.13
N LYS A 22 15.89 8.45 -11.63
CA LYS A 22 16.78 7.28 -11.69
C LYS A 22 17.94 7.47 -10.72
N LYS A 23 18.37 6.40 -10.04
CA LYS A 23 19.58 6.38 -9.19
C LYS A 23 20.32 5.08 -9.50
N GLY A 24 21.59 5.16 -9.89
CA GLY A 24 22.38 3.97 -10.22
C GLY A 24 21.89 3.18 -11.45
N GLY A 25 21.20 3.83 -12.40
CA GLY A 25 20.64 3.18 -13.59
C GLY A 25 19.22 2.63 -13.42
N GLU A 26 18.75 2.44 -12.19
CA GLU A 26 17.41 1.95 -11.88
C GLU A 26 16.40 3.09 -11.66
N VAL A 27 15.14 2.88 -12.05
CA VAL A 27 14.04 3.85 -11.84
C VAL A 27 13.57 3.78 -10.40
N VAL A 28 14.09 4.68 -9.56
CA VAL A 28 13.74 4.75 -8.13
C VAL A 28 12.35 5.34 -7.90
N PHE A 29 11.88 6.24 -8.76
CA PHE A 29 10.58 6.90 -8.60
C PHE A 29 9.95 7.22 -9.95
N SER A 30 8.66 6.89 -10.10
CA SER A 30 7.87 7.21 -11.29
C SER A 30 6.45 7.61 -10.88
N LYS A 31 6.04 8.82 -11.26
CA LYS A 31 4.64 9.27 -11.14
C LYS A 31 4.18 9.91 -12.45
N SER A 32 2.89 9.73 -12.78
CA SER A 32 2.28 10.44 -13.90
C SER A 32 0.87 10.92 -13.54
N ALA A 33 0.50 12.10 -14.05
CA ALA A 33 -0.82 12.68 -13.88
C ALA A 33 -1.23 13.41 -15.17
N THR A 34 -2.54 13.48 -15.45
CA THR A 34 -3.05 14.11 -16.67
C THR A 34 -3.88 15.33 -16.34
N PHE A 35 -3.63 16.44 -17.02
CA PHE A 35 -4.27 17.73 -16.81
C PHE A 35 -4.87 18.28 -18.10
N SER A 36 -5.88 19.14 -17.98
CA SER A 36 -6.44 19.89 -19.11
C SER A 36 -5.59 21.11 -19.49
N ARG A 37 -4.81 21.66 -18.55
CA ARG A 37 -3.99 22.86 -18.76
C ARG A 37 -2.50 22.55 -18.58
N LYS A 38 -1.66 23.06 -19.49
CA LYS A 38 -0.20 22.93 -19.42
C LYS A 38 0.41 23.58 -18.17
N THR A 39 -0.16 24.70 -17.73
CA THR A 39 0.27 25.39 -16.50
C THR A 39 0.06 24.55 -15.26
N ALA A 40 -1.07 23.83 -15.16
CA ALA A 40 -1.35 22.91 -14.07
C ALA A 40 -0.39 21.71 -14.07
N ALA A 41 -0.07 21.17 -15.26
CA ALA A 41 0.92 20.11 -15.42
C ALA A 41 2.32 20.53 -14.93
N ASN A 42 2.76 21.74 -15.31
CA ASN A 42 4.04 22.30 -14.85
C ASN A 42 4.08 22.51 -13.33
N ALA A 43 3.02 23.08 -12.75
CA ALA A 43 2.92 23.29 -11.30
C ALA A 43 2.94 21.95 -10.53
N TRP A 44 2.28 20.92 -11.08
CA TRP A 44 2.30 19.58 -10.51
C TRP A 44 3.69 18.95 -10.55
N ILE A 45 4.43 19.05 -11.67
CA ILE A 45 5.80 18.56 -11.77
C ILE A 45 6.69 19.21 -10.70
N LYS A 46 6.64 20.54 -10.59
CA LYS A 46 7.44 21.27 -9.58
C LYS A 46 7.09 20.85 -8.16
N LYS A 47 5.80 20.63 -7.86
CA LYS A 47 5.35 20.13 -6.56
C LYS A 47 5.89 18.73 -6.28
N VAL A 48 5.78 17.82 -7.25
CA VAL A 48 6.25 16.44 -7.10
C VAL A 48 7.78 16.37 -6.97
N GLU A 49 8.52 17.16 -7.73
CA GLU A 49 9.97 17.26 -7.60
C GLU A 49 10.37 17.84 -6.24
N LYS A 50 9.72 18.92 -5.78
CA LYS A 50 9.96 19.50 -4.45
C LYS A 50 9.63 18.53 -3.32
N ASP A 51 8.53 17.80 -3.43
CA ASP A 51 8.11 16.82 -2.41
C ASP A 51 9.04 15.58 -2.43
N PHE A 52 9.62 15.23 -3.58
CA PHE A 52 10.66 14.19 -3.71
C PHE A 52 11.97 14.64 -3.06
N ASP A 53 12.43 15.85 -3.36
CA ASP A 53 13.68 16.41 -2.82
C ASP A 53 13.57 16.66 -1.29
N ALA A 54 12.36 16.98 -0.80
CA ALA A 54 12.07 17.08 0.63
C ALA A 54 11.92 15.72 1.34
N GLY A 55 12.09 14.59 0.64
CA GLY A 55 11.96 13.24 1.20
C GLY A 55 10.54 12.82 1.58
N LYS A 56 9.51 13.63 1.24
CA LYS A 56 8.09 13.33 1.49
C LYS A 56 7.50 12.37 0.47
N LEU A 57 8.09 12.29 -0.72
CA LEU A 57 7.75 11.34 -1.76
C LEU A 57 8.91 10.37 -1.98
N THR A 58 8.98 9.36 -1.13
CA THR A 58 9.81 8.19 -1.42
C THR A 58 8.92 7.13 -2.10
N ASN A 59 9.31 6.66 -3.28
CA ASN A 59 8.87 5.35 -3.78
C ASN A 59 9.70 4.22 -3.16
N ARG A 60 10.32 4.50 -2.01
CA ARG A 60 10.77 3.45 -1.10
C ARG A 60 9.47 2.75 -0.70
N GLN A 61 9.12 1.65 -1.38
CA GLN A 61 8.44 0.56 -0.71
C GLN A 61 9.19 0.43 0.59
N ILE A 62 8.51 0.79 1.68
CA ILE A 62 9.08 0.62 3.00
C ILE A 62 9.32 -0.89 3.03
N GLN A 63 10.58 -1.30 2.88
CA GLN A 63 11.07 -2.67 3.02
C GLN A 63 10.94 -3.01 4.50
N THR A 64 9.70 -3.01 4.96
CA THR A 64 9.30 -3.33 6.31
C THR A 64 8.57 -4.64 6.17
N THR A 65 9.07 -5.61 6.92
CA THR A 65 8.43 -6.90 7.06
C THR A 65 7.16 -6.75 7.87
N VAL A 66 6.28 -7.74 7.78
CA VAL A 66 5.06 -7.77 8.60
C VAL A 66 5.42 -7.75 10.09
N SER A 67 6.51 -8.40 10.49
CA SER A 67 7.05 -8.38 11.86
C SER A 67 7.36 -6.97 12.36
N GLU A 68 8.09 -6.18 11.57
CA GLU A 68 8.41 -4.79 11.91
C GLU A 68 7.17 -3.88 11.94
N LEU A 69 6.21 -4.12 11.03
CA LEU A 69 4.94 -3.40 11.03
C LEU A 69 4.18 -3.66 12.33
N ILE A 70 4.13 -4.92 12.77
CA ILE A 70 3.48 -5.32 14.02
C ILE A 70 4.13 -4.60 15.20
N ASP A 71 5.47 -4.56 15.28
CA ASP A 71 6.18 -3.87 16.36
C ASP A 71 5.83 -2.38 16.40
N LYS A 72 5.80 -1.70 15.25
CA LYS A 72 5.39 -0.29 15.15
C LYS A 72 3.95 -0.06 15.61
N VAL A 73 3.03 -0.95 15.25
CA VAL A 73 1.62 -0.87 15.67
C VAL A 73 1.51 -1.06 17.18
N ILE A 74 2.24 -2.03 17.75
CA ILE A 74 2.27 -2.28 19.19
C ILE A 74 2.79 -1.06 19.94
N ASP A 75 3.88 -0.44 19.48
CA ASP A 75 4.47 0.73 20.12
C ASP A 75 3.54 1.96 20.06
N THR A 76 2.98 2.22 18.87
CA THR A 76 2.09 3.37 18.63
C THR A 76 0.77 3.24 19.40
N GLN A 77 0.19 2.04 19.47
CA GLN A 77 -1.12 1.79 20.10
C GLN A 77 -1.02 1.23 21.52
N ARG A 78 0.17 1.23 22.14
CA ARG A 78 0.42 0.60 23.44
C ARG A 78 -0.56 0.99 24.54
N LYS A 79 -1.05 2.24 24.54
CA LYS A 79 -1.99 2.78 25.54
C LYS A 79 -3.45 2.35 25.33
N GLN A 80 -3.84 1.98 24.11
CA GLN A 80 -5.23 1.73 23.73
C GLN A 80 -5.46 0.27 23.32
N MET A 81 -4.41 -0.54 23.29
CA MET A 81 -4.44 -1.92 22.86
C MET A 81 -4.67 -2.88 24.04
N GLY A 82 -5.70 -3.71 23.94
CA GLY A 82 -5.99 -4.75 24.93
C GLY A 82 -4.94 -5.88 24.93
N LYS A 83 -4.75 -6.52 26.08
CA LYS A 83 -3.78 -7.62 26.30
C LYS A 83 -3.93 -8.74 25.25
N THR A 84 -5.16 -9.13 24.95
CA THR A 84 -5.48 -10.17 23.95
C THR A 84 -4.96 -9.83 22.56
N LYS A 85 -5.19 -8.60 22.08
CA LYS A 85 -4.74 -8.15 20.75
C LYS A 85 -3.21 -8.13 20.67
N SER A 86 -2.54 -7.69 21.75
CA SER A 86 -1.08 -7.69 21.81
C SER A 86 -0.48 -9.09 21.77
N GLN A 87 -1.14 -10.06 22.44
CA GLN A 87 -0.68 -11.44 22.45
C GLN A 87 -0.82 -12.08 21.07
N VAL A 88 -1.99 -11.91 20.42
CA VAL A 88 -2.21 -12.45 19.07
C VAL A 88 -1.21 -11.88 18.07
N LEU A 89 -0.96 -10.57 18.10
CA LEU A 89 0.02 -9.93 17.23
C LEU A 89 1.45 -10.46 17.46
N LYS A 90 1.84 -10.72 18.71
CA LYS A 90 3.13 -11.34 19.02
C LYS A 90 3.21 -12.78 18.51
N THR A 91 2.13 -13.55 18.61
CA THR A 91 2.09 -14.92 18.08
C THR A 91 2.19 -14.92 16.55
N ILE A 92 1.57 -13.94 15.87
CA ILE A 92 1.67 -13.81 14.40
C ILE A 92 3.11 -13.64 13.95
N LYS A 93 3.98 -13.01 14.76
CA LYS A 93 5.41 -12.86 14.44
C LYS A 93 6.19 -14.17 14.35
N LEU A 94 5.64 -15.27 14.85
CA LEU A 94 6.30 -16.58 14.83
C LEU A 94 6.04 -17.34 13.53
N PHE A 95 5.02 -16.95 12.76
CA PHE A 95 4.66 -17.59 11.49
C PHE A 95 5.49 -17.01 10.33
N ASP A 96 5.62 -17.79 9.26
CA ASP A 96 6.37 -17.39 8.05
C ASP A 96 5.87 -16.05 7.46
N VAL A 97 4.56 -15.77 7.58
CA VAL A 97 3.93 -14.53 7.12
C VAL A 97 4.61 -13.27 7.70
N ALA A 98 5.25 -13.39 8.86
CA ALA A 98 5.93 -12.29 9.54
C ALA A 98 7.19 -11.81 8.81
N ASP A 99 7.86 -12.71 8.09
CA ASP A 99 9.12 -12.44 7.38
C ASP A 99 8.90 -11.86 5.99
N PHE A 100 7.67 -11.98 5.45
CA PHE A 100 7.33 -11.36 4.18
C PHE A 100 7.36 -9.83 4.27
N GLU A 101 7.82 -9.20 3.19
CA GLU A 101 7.70 -7.76 3.01
C GLU A 101 6.23 -7.39 2.83
N VAL A 102 5.76 -6.35 3.55
CA VAL A 102 4.38 -5.86 3.45
C VAL A 102 4.02 -5.46 2.01
N ALA A 103 5.01 -5.05 1.23
CA ALA A 103 4.85 -4.68 -0.18
C ALA A 103 4.66 -5.88 -1.12
N SER A 104 5.15 -7.05 -0.73
CA SER A 104 5.18 -8.28 -1.52
C SER A 104 4.12 -9.30 -1.08
N LEU A 105 3.40 -9.01 0.00
CA LEU A 105 2.35 -9.87 0.56
C LEU A 105 1.19 -10.07 -0.42
N ARG A 106 0.94 -11.32 -0.81
CA ARG A 106 -0.12 -11.71 -1.75
C ARG A 106 -1.31 -12.34 -1.02
N PRO A 107 -2.49 -12.40 -1.66
CA PRO A 107 -3.63 -13.10 -1.09
C PRO A 107 -3.37 -14.60 -0.81
N ALA A 108 -2.52 -15.26 -1.62
CA ALA A 108 -2.16 -16.66 -1.40
C ALA A 108 -1.43 -16.86 -0.07
N ASP A 109 -0.47 -15.99 0.24
CA ASP A 109 0.32 -16.04 1.48
C ASP A 109 -0.57 -15.83 2.72
N LEU A 110 -1.65 -15.04 2.59
CA LEU A 110 -2.66 -14.88 3.65
C LEU A 110 -3.54 -16.11 3.86
N VAL A 111 -3.81 -16.88 2.80
CA VAL A 111 -4.57 -18.14 2.88
C VAL A 111 -3.70 -19.22 3.51
N GLU A 112 -2.43 -19.31 3.13
CA GLU A 112 -1.46 -20.21 3.76
C GLU A 112 -1.34 -19.94 5.26
N PHE A 113 -1.19 -18.66 5.65
CA PHE A 113 -1.22 -18.26 7.06
C PHE A 113 -2.51 -18.69 7.78
N ALA A 114 -3.68 -18.55 7.15
CA ALA A 114 -4.95 -18.99 7.76
C ALA A 114 -5.00 -20.50 7.99
N ASN A 115 -4.43 -21.29 7.06
CA ASN A 115 -4.32 -22.74 7.19
C ASN A 115 -3.35 -23.13 8.31
N GLN A 116 -2.15 -22.53 8.36
CA GLN A 116 -1.18 -22.71 9.44
C GLN A 116 -1.80 -22.46 10.82
N VAL A 117 -2.57 -21.38 10.96
CA VAL A 117 -3.28 -21.06 12.20
C VAL A 117 -4.32 -22.12 12.55
N ALA A 118 -5.11 -22.58 11.58
CA ALA A 118 -6.15 -23.59 11.76
C ALA A 118 -5.58 -24.96 12.18
N GLU A 119 -4.47 -25.35 11.57
CA GLU A 119 -3.74 -26.60 11.86
C GLU A 119 -3.12 -26.59 13.27
N GLY A 120 -2.96 -25.40 13.87
CA GLY A 120 -2.49 -25.23 15.24
C GLY A 120 -1.01 -24.91 15.33
N GLU A 121 -0.40 -24.45 14.24
CA GLU A 121 1.00 -24.05 14.23
C GLU A 121 1.25 -22.93 15.26
N HIS A 122 2.38 -23.03 15.98
CA HIS A 122 2.74 -22.20 17.13
C HIS A 122 1.65 -22.11 18.24
N GLY A 123 0.85 -23.16 18.46
CA GLY A 123 -0.06 -23.26 19.61
C GLY A 123 -0.80 -24.60 19.72
N PRO A 124 -2.01 -24.62 20.30
CA PRO A 124 -2.77 -25.86 20.46
C PRO A 124 -3.29 -26.38 19.11
N ALA A 125 -3.16 -27.70 18.90
CA ALA A 125 -3.61 -28.38 17.69
C ALA A 125 -5.13 -28.22 17.49
N GLY A 126 -5.55 -27.95 16.25
CA GLY A 126 -6.97 -27.85 15.87
C GLY A 126 -7.67 -26.60 16.39
N ARG A 127 -7.22 -25.41 15.96
CA ARG A 127 -7.88 -24.16 16.35
C ARG A 127 -9.26 -24.05 15.68
N SER A 128 -10.23 -23.51 16.41
CA SER A 128 -11.58 -23.27 15.87
C SER A 128 -11.53 -22.24 14.72
N PRO A 129 -12.45 -22.32 13.74
CA PRO A 129 -12.56 -21.32 12.67
C PRO A 129 -12.73 -19.89 13.21
N SER A 130 -13.39 -19.73 14.37
CA SER A 130 -13.53 -18.45 15.05
C SER A 130 -12.19 -17.88 15.54
N THR A 131 -11.25 -18.74 15.94
CA THR A 131 -9.91 -18.32 16.36
C THR A 131 -9.10 -17.87 15.15
N THR A 132 -9.12 -18.62 14.04
CA THR A 132 -8.47 -18.21 12.78
C THR A 132 -9.00 -16.88 12.28
N ALA A 133 -10.33 -16.68 12.30
CA ALA A 133 -10.95 -15.41 11.93
C ALA A 133 -10.50 -14.22 12.81
N ASN A 134 -10.29 -14.45 14.11
CA ASN A 134 -9.76 -13.42 15.02
C ASN A 134 -8.32 -13.01 14.67
N TYR A 135 -7.46 -13.96 14.31
CA TYR A 135 -6.08 -13.68 13.90
C TYR A 135 -6.04 -12.86 12.60
N MET A 136 -6.85 -13.25 11.60
CA MET A 136 -7.00 -12.51 10.34
C MET A 136 -7.54 -11.09 10.56
N SER A 137 -8.50 -10.92 11.48
CA SER A 137 -9.07 -9.62 11.82
C SER A 137 -8.05 -8.69 12.49
N HIS A 138 -7.18 -9.24 13.34
CA HIS A 138 -6.11 -8.44 13.98
C HIS A 138 -4.99 -8.08 13.01
N LEU A 139 -4.62 -8.98 12.10
CA LEU A 139 -3.63 -8.71 11.06
C LEU A 139 -4.13 -7.65 10.06
N SER A 140 -5.37 -7.81 9.57
CA SER A 140 -6.01 -6.83 8.69
C SER A 140 -6.18 -5.46 9.35
N GLY A 141 -6.44 -5.40 10.66
CA GLY A 141 -6.46 -4.15 11.43
C GLY A 141 -5.10 -3.42 11.52
N CYS A 142 -3.98 -4.10 11.24
CA CYS A 142 -2.67 -3.46 11.09
C CYS A 142 -2.47 -2.86 9.68
N GLY A 143 -3.20 -3.37 8.68
CA GLY A 143 -3.16 -2.90 7.29
C GLY A 143 -3.46 -1.40 7.12
N PRO A 144 -4.48 -0.81 7.77
CA PRO A 144 -4.74 0.64 7.73
C PRO A 144 -3.58 1.50 8.24
N VAL A 145 -2.78 1.01 9.20
CA VAL A 145 -1.58 1.71 9.71
C VAL A 145 -0.42 1.59 8.70
N ALA A 146 -0.33 0.46 7.98
CA ALA A 146 0.57 0.35 6.82
C ALA A 146 0.10 1.23 5.64
N LEU A 147 -1.21 1.39 5.44
CA LEU A 147 -1.80 2.25 4.41
C LEU A 147 -1.72 3.75 4.73
N SER A 148 -1.66 4.15 6.00
CA SER A 148 -1.33 5.54 6.36
C SER A 148 0.14 5.87 6.08
N CYS A 149 1.00 4.85 6.02
CA CYS A 149 2.38 4.94 5.54
C CYS A 149 2.54 4.66 4.04
N ARG A 150 1.49 4.22 3.33
CA ARG A 150 1.48 4.28 1.87
C ARG A 150 1.40 5.76 1.49
N PRO A 151 2.26 6.26 0.57
CA PRO A 151 1.92 7.52 -0.08
C PRO A 151 0.52 7.32 -0.67
N LYS A 152 -0.42 8.23 -0.36
CA LYS A 152 -1.75 8.30 -1.00
C LYS A 152 -1.57 8.19 -2.51
N CYS A 153 -1.61 6.97 -3.04
CA CYS A 153 -1.90 6.71 -4.42
C CYS A 153 -3.41 6.87 -4.46
N SER A 154 -3.85 8.04 -4.93
CA SER A 154 -5.24 8.25 -5.32
C SER A 154 -5.61 7.13 -6.28
N PHE A 155 -6.25 6.09 -5.75
CA PHE A 155 -6.99 5.14 -6.55
C PHE A 155 -8.26 5.87 -6.97
N GLU A 156 -8.20 6.51 -8.13
CA GLU A 156 -9.40 6.99 -8.80
C GLU A 156 -10.07 5.76 -9.43
N PRO A 157 -11.27 5.34 -8.98
CA PRO A 157 -11.93 4.19 -9.57
C PRO A 157 -12.10 4.46 -11.07
N PRO A 158 -11.91 3.47 -11.95
CA PRO A 158 -12.13 3.66 -13.38
C PRO A 158 -13.53 4.19 -13.56
N SER A 159 -13.63 5.42 -14.08
CA SER A 159 -14.91 6.06 -14.38
C SER A 159 -15.75 5.06 -15.17
N VAL A 160 -16.82 4.57 -14.55
CA VAL A 160 -17.82 3.72 -15.19
C VAL A 160 -18.26 4.51 -16.42
N ARG A 161 -17.83 4.07 -17.61
CA ARG A 161 -18.39 4.56 -18.87
C ARG A 161 -19.87 4.20 -18.80
N ARG A 162 -20.73 5.19 -18.56
CA ARG A 162 -22.14 5.06 -18.88
C ARG A 162 -22.21 4.71 -20.37
N ARG A 163 -22.48 3.44 -20.66
CA ARG A 163 -23.08 3.03 -21.92
C ARG A 163 -24.39 3.80 -22.02
N LEU A 164 -24.39 4.86 -22.81
CA LEU A 164 -25.61 5.33 -23.44
C LEU A 164 -25.98 4.24 -24.45
N GLY A 165 -27.02 3.44 -24.16
CA GLY A 165 -27.79 2.76 -25.21
C GLY A 165 -28.43 3.85 -26.11
N PHE A 166 -28.59 3.71 -27.44
CA PHE A 166 -29.31 2.64 -28.16
C PHE A 166 -30.57 2.27 -27.36
N SER A 167 -31.78 2.71 -27.72
CA SER A 167 -32.35 3.06 -29.02
C SER A 167 -33.35 4.21 -28.90
#